data_AF-A0A962W3I3-F1
#
_entry.id   AF-A0A962W3I3-F1
#
_cell.length_a   1.000
_cell.length_b   1.000
_cell.length_c   1.000
_cell.angle_alpha   90.00
_cell.angle_beta   90.00
_cell.angle_gamma   90.00
#
_symmetry.space_group_name_H-M   'P 1'
#
loop_
_entity.id
_entity.type
_entity.pdbx_description
1 polymer ?
#
loop_
_entity_poly.entity_id
_entity_poly.type
_entity_poly.pdbx_seq_one_letter_code
_entity_poly.pdbx_strand_id
1 'polypeptide(L)'
;IQLLIGVYADGTLAGVRVLEHKETPGLGDGIEARRSSWILGFTGKSLTNPPPKQWKVKRDDGAFDQLTGATITPRAVVKAVHKFLEYVRDHQEKLFASAT
;
A
#
# COMPACT_ATOMS: atom_id res chain seq x y z
N ILE A 1 9.53 1.11 -8.09
CA ILE A 1 8.72 0.01 -7.51
C ILE A 1 7.42 -0.03 -8.31
N GLN A 2 7.05 -1.19 -8.84
CA GLN A 2 5.76 -1.44 -9.46
C GLN A 2 4.89 -2.25 -8.49
N LEU A 3 3.66 -1.77 -8.26
CA LEU A 3 2.72 -2.36 -7.32
C LEU A 3 1.49 -2.85 -8.07
N LEU A 4 1.02 -4.03 -7.70
CA LEU A 4 -0.33 -4.49 -7.97
C LEU A 4 -1.17 -4.23 -6.71
N ILE A 5 -2.23 -3.45 -6.85
CA ILE A 5 -3.12 -3.09 -5.75
C ILE A 5 -4.54 -3.52 -6.11
N GLY A 6 -5.11 -4.42 -5.30
CA GLY A 6 -6.50 -4.83 -5.40
C GLY A 6 -7.36 -4.05 -4.41
N VAL A 7 -8.49 -3.54 -4.86
CA VAL A 7 -9.47 -2.80 -4.05
C VAL A 7 -10.88 -3.28 -4.40
N TYR A 8 -11.70 -3.42 -3.37
CA TYR A 8 -13.11 -3.74 -3.51
C TYR A 8 -13.91 -2.47 -3.83
N ALA A 9 -15.14 -2.63 -4.32
CA ALA A 9 -16.02 -1.50 -4.65
C ALA A 9 -16.39 -0.62 -3.44
N ASP A 10 -16.25 -1.15 -2.22
CA ASP A 10 -16.44 -0.41 -0.95
C ASP A 10 -15.22 0.43 -0.55
N GLY A 11 -14.12 0.38 -1.32
CA GLY A 11 -12.87 1.09 -1.03
C GLY A 11 -11.91 0.37 -0.08
N THR A 12 -12.23 -0.87 0.32
CA THR A 12 -11.36 -1.71 1.15
C THR A 12 -10.29 -2.39 0.27
N LEU A 13 -9.05 -2.41 0.73
CA LEU A 13 -7.96 -3.11 0.05
C LEU A 13 -8.14 -4.63 0.14
N ALA A 14 -8.27 -5.26 -1.01
CA ALA A 14 -8.18 -6.71 -1.16
C ALA A 14 -6.73 -7.20 -0.94
N GLY A 15 -5.74 -6.38 -1.30
CA GLY A 15 -4.34 -6.66 -1.02
C GLY A 15 -3.37 -5.86 -1.90
N VAL A 16 -2.09 -5.91 -1.54
CA VAL A 16 -0.99 -5.26 -2.28
C VAL A 16 0.10 -6.29 -2.57
N ARG A 17 0.68 -6.26 -3.78
CA ARG A 17 1.84 -7.04 -4.17
C ARG A 17 2.86 -6.17 -4.88
N VAL A 18 4.14 -6.48 -4.69
CA VAL A 18 5.23 -5.88 -5.47
C VAL A 18 5.48 -6.76 -6.68
N LEU A 19 5.41 -6.18 -7.87
CA LEU A 19 5.70 -6.87 -9.13
C LEU A 19 7.17 -6.72 -9.52
N GLU A 20 7.73 -5.51 -9.32
CA GLU A 20 9.12 -5.19 -9.65
C GLU A 20 9.65 -4.10 -8.73
N HIS A 21 10.93 -4.17 -8.35
CA HIS A 21 11.62 -3.08 -7.66
C HIS A 21 13.12 -3.07 -7.97
N LYS A 22 13.79 -1.96 -7.63
CA LYS A 22 15.25 -1.80 -7.73
C LYS A 22 15.89 -1.47 -6.37
N GLU A 23 15.22 -1.87 -5.29
CA GLU A 23 15.71 -1.70 -3.93
C GLU A 23 16.95 -2.54 -3.67
N THR A 24 17.78 -2.07 -2.74
CA THR A 24 19.01 -2.76 -2.34
C THR A 24 18.67 -4.09 -1.67
N PRO A 25 19.18 -5.23 -2.18
CA PRO A 25 19.01 -6.53 -1.54
C PRO A 25 19.48 -6.52 -0.08
N GLY A 26 18.69 -7.11 0.81
CA GLY A 26 18.95 -7.14 2.25
C GLY A 26 18.64 -5.83 3.01
N LEU A 27 18.19 -4.77 2.33
CA LEU A 27 17.76 -3.52 2.97
C LEU A 27 16.28 -3.26 2.70
N GLY A 28 15.91 -3.03 1.44
CA GLY A 28 14.55 -2.62 1.04
C GLY A 28 13.71 -3.73 0.41
N ASP A 29 14.30 -4.90 0.13
CA ASP A 29 13.65 -6.05 -0.53
C ASP A 29 12.64 -6.79 0.39
N GLY A 30 12.59 -6.45 1.67
CA GLY A 30 11.56 -6.92 2.61
C GLY A 30 10.12 -6.51 2.24
N ILE A 31 9.93 -5.71 1.19
CA ILE A 31 8.60 -5.44 0.60
C ILE A 31 8.08 -6.61 -0.26
N GLU A 32 8.94 -7.55 -0.66
CA GLU A 32 8.51 -8.73 -1.39
C GLU A 32 7.81 -9.72 -0.46
N ALA A 33 6.63 -10.20 -0.86
CA ALA A 33 5.86 -11.17 -0.08
C ALA A 33 6.62 -12.50 0.16
N ARG A 34 7.63 -12.81 -0.68
CA ARG A 34 8.49 -14.00 -0.53
C ARG A 34 9.57 -13.84 0.54
N ARG A 35 9.88 -12.59 0.92
CA ARG A 35 10.93 -12.24 1.90
C ARG A 35 10.33 -11.92 3.26
N SER A 36 9.16 -11.31 3.30
CA SER A 36 8.48 -10.87 4.52
C SER A 36 6.97 -10.72 4.32
N SER A 37 6.21 -10.79 5.42
CA SER A 37 4.78 -10.53 5.43
C SER A 37 4.42 -9.03 5.40
N TRP A 38 5.42 -8.13 5.40
CA TRP A 38 5.22 -6.69 5.52
C TRP A 38 4.17 -6.13 4.54
N ILE A 39 4.26 -6.50 3.25
CA ILE A 39 3.34 -6.04 2.21
C ILE A 39 1.91 -6.59 2.36
N LEU A 40 1.73 -7.68 3.12
CA LEU A 40 0.42 -8.27 3.38
C LEU A 40 -0.39 -7.44 4.39
N GLY A 41 0.29 -6.60 5.18
CA GLY A 41 -0.33 -5.73 6.20
C GLY A 41 -1.28 -4.65 5.66
N PHE A 42 -1.30 -4.44 4.35
CA PHE A 42 -2.26 -3.54 3.68
C PHE A 42 -3.66 -4.15 3.52
N THR A 43 -3.80 -5.48 3.61
CA THR A 43 -5.07 -6.17 3.43
C THR A 43 -6.09 -5.68 4.46
N GLY A 44 -7.29 -5.33 4.01
CA GLY A 44 -8.37 -4.83 4.88
C GLY A 44 -8.23 -3.37 5.31
N LYS A 45 -7.23 -2.61 4.81
CA LYS A 45 -7.13 -1.17 5.03
C LYS A 45 -7.97 -0.38 4.01
N SER A 46 -8.30 0.86 4.33
CA SER A 46 -9.07 1.80 3.49
C SER A 46 -8.65 3.25 3.81
N LEU A 47 -9.24 4.24 3.13
CA LEU A 47 -8.99 5.67 3.44
C LEU A 47 -9.38 6.08 4.86
N THR A 48 -10.24 5.31 5.52
CA THR A 48 -10.69 5.57 6.90
C THR A 48 -10.09 4.62 7.93
N ASN A 49 -9.43 3.54 7.50
CA ASN A 49 -8.79 2.56 8.36
C ASN A 49 -7.42 2.14 7.79
N PRO A 50 -6.28 2.65 8.29
CA PRO A 50 -6.17 3.56 9.42
C PRO A 50 -6.67 4.98 9.07
N PRO A 51 -6.88 5.86 10.07
CA PRO A 51 -7.18 7.28 9.83
C PRO A 51 -6.19 7.90 8.83
N PRO A 52 -6.61 8.88 7.99
CA PRO A 52 -5.76 9.48 6.95
C PRO A 52 -4.38 9.95 7.45
N LYS A 53 -4.31 10.52 8.66
CA LYS A 53 -3.04 11.00 9.26
C LYS A 53 -2.04 9.87 9.56
N GLN A 54 -2.53 8.64 9.70
CA GLN A 54 -1.75 7.45 10.05
C GLN A 54 -1.31 6.64 8.82
N TRP A 55 -1.56 7.11 7.59
CA TRP A 55 -1.00 6.55 6.35
C TRP A 55 0.49 6.90 6.18
N LYS A 56 1.29 6.49 7.17
CA LYS A 56 2.74 6.68 7.27
C LYS A 56 3.35 5.49 7.99
N VAL A 57 4.68 5.40 7.99
CA VAL A 57 5.37 4.41 8.81
C VAL A 57 5.31 4.80 10.29
N LYS A 58 5.42 3.85 11.22
CA LYS A 58 5.37 4.07 12.67
C LYS A 58 6.43 5.05 13.17
N ARG A 59 7.60 5.11 12.52
CA ARG A 59 8.65 6.09 12.80
C ARG A 59 8.22 7.54 12.53
N ASP A 60 7.18 7.73 11.72
CA ASP A 60 6.60 9.02 11.37
C ASP A 60 5.16 9.15 11.94
N ASP A 61 4.91 8.54 13.10
CA ASP A 61 3.62 8.52 13.81
C ASP A 61 2.45 7.88 13.03
N GLY A 62 2.76 6.93 12.14
CA GLY A 62 1.79 6.19 11.35
C GLY A 62 1.48 4.78 11.83
N ALA A 63 0.71 4.03 11.03
CA ALA A 63 0.25 2.69 11.36
C ALA A 63 1.11 1.55 10.79
N PHE A 64 2.00 1.84 9.84
CA PHE A 64 2.72 0.81 9.08
C PHE A 64 4.13 0.59 9.64
N ASP A 65 4.58 -0.66 9.81
CA ASP A 65 5.95 -0.91 10.25
C ASP A 65 6.98 -0.40 9.23
N GLN A 66 8.19 -0.11 9.70
CA GLN A 66 9.35 0.08 8.82
C GLN A 66 10.08 -1.25 8.63
N LEU A 67 10.91 -1.34 7.59
CA LEU A 67 11.85 -2.46 7.42
C LEU A 67 13.15 -2.13 8.18
N THR A 68 13.80 -3.14 8.74
CA THR A 68 15.07 -2.96 9.45
C THR A 68 16.11 -2.34 8.52
N GLY A 69 16.69 -1.20 8.90
CA GLY A 69 17.65 -0.48 8.07
C GLY A 69 17.06 0.27 6.86
N ALA A 70 15.79 0.06 6.51
CA ALA A 70 15.12 0.70 5.37
C ALA A 70 13.88 1.48 5.81
N THR A 71 13.93 2.80 5.68
CA THR A 71 12.76 3.65 5.94
C THR A 71 12.28 4.41 4.70
N ILE A 72 13.07 4.47 3.62
CA ILE A 72 12.66 5.14 2.38
C ILE A 72 11.68 4.28 1.59
N THR A 73 12.00 3.00 1.39
CA THR A 73 11.15 2.04 0.67
C THR A 73 9.76 1.90 1.28
N PRO A 74 9.61 1.66 2.60
CA PRO A 74 8.28 1.47 3.19
C PRO A 74 7.42 2.73 3.08
N ARG A 75 8.03 3.92 3.26
CA ARG A 75 7.34 5.21 3.06
C ARG A 75 6.83 5.39 1.64
N ALA A 76 7.64 5.03 0.64
CA ALA A 76 7.25 5.13 -0.75
C ALA A 76 6.05 4.21 -1.07
N VAL A 77 6.07 2.97 -0.57
CA VAL A 77 4.96 2.03 -0.76
C VAL A 77 3.69 2.50 -0.05
N VAL A 78 3.77 2.91 1.22
CA VAL A 78 2.60 3.42 1.98
C VAL A 78 1.98 4.63 1.26
N LYS A 79 2.81 5.58 0.82
CA LYS A 79 2.36 6.76 0.07
C LYS A 79 1.70 6.39 -1.26
N ALA A 80 2.25 5.43 -2.00
CA ALA A 80 1.71 4.99 -3.28
C ALA A 80 0.33 4.34 -3.10
N VAL A 81 0.17 3.48 -2.10
CA VAL A 81 -1.10 2.81 -1.81
C VAL A 81 -2.16 3.81 -1.36
N HIS A 82 -1.82 4.76 -0.50
CA HIS A 82 -2.76 5.81 -0.09
C HIS A 82 -3.26 6.64 -1.28
N LYS A 83 -2.33 7.08 -2.14
CA LYS A 83 -2.68 7.82 -3.37
C LYS A 83 -3.56 7.02 -4.32
N PHE A 84 -3.33 5.71 -4.43
CA PHE A 84 -4.18 4.83 -5.23
C PHE A 84 -5.61 4.80 -4.68
N LEU A 85 -5.78 4.70 -3.36
CA LEU A 85 -7.11 4.74 -2.75
C LEU A 85 -7.81 6.08 -2.96
N GLU A 86 -7.08 7.20 -2.88
CA GLU A 86 -7.60 8.54 -3.21
C GLU A 86 -8.09 8.59 -4.67
N TYR A 87 -7.29 8.07 -5.61
CA TYR A 87 -7.66 7.97 -7.02
C TYR A 87 -8.93 7.14 -7.23
N VAL A 88 -9.04 5.98 -6.56
CA VAL A 88 -10.21 5.10 -6.67
C VAL A 88 -11.48 5.80 -6.17
N ARG A 89 -11.40 6.51 -5.04
CA ARG A 89 -12.51 7.33 -4.53
C ARG A 89 -12.95 8.37 -5.56
N ASP A 90 -11.99 9.08 -6.14
CA ASP A 90 -12.28 10.18 -7.07
C ASP A 90 -12.83 9.69 -8.44
N HIS A 91 -12.67 8.40 -8.74
CA HIS A 91 -13.09 7.79 -10.01
C HIS A 91 -14.02 6.58 -9.83
N GLN A 92 -14.70 6.48 -8.68
CA GLN A 92 -15.47 5.29 -8.30
C GLN A 92 -16.50 4.91 -9.37
N GLU A 93 -17.25 5.89 -9.89
CA GLU A 93 -18.26 5.68 -10.92
C GLU A 93 -17.65 5.05 -12.19
N LYS A 94 -16.51 5.57 -12.66
CA LYS A 94 -15.86 5.06 -13.87
C LYS A 94 -15.25 3.67 -13.66
N LEU A 95 -14.70 3.40 -12.48
CA LEU A 95 -14.00 2.15 -12.18
C LEU A 95 -14.96 0.99 -11.90
N PHE A 96 -16.16 1.28 -11.38
CA PHE A 96 -17.13 0.28 -10.95
C PHE A 96 -18.48 0.35 -11.68
N ALA A 97 -18.64 1.23 -12.67
CA ALA A 97 -19.78 1.16 -13.57
C ALA A 97 -19.81 -0.22 -14.24
N SER A 98 -20.96 -0.89 -14.16
CA SER A 98 -21.19 -2.09 -14.94
C SER A 98 -21.18 -1.71 -16.42
N ALA A 99 -20.48 -2.48 -17.25
CA ALA A 99 -20.60 -2.34 -18.70
C ALA A 99 -22.04 -2.68 -19.07
N THR A 100 -22.84 -1.64 -19.35
CA THR A 100 -24.19 -1.77 -19.89
C THR A 100 -24.14 -2.28 -21.33
#